data_AF-A0A7C0WKB8-F1
#
_entry.id   AF-A0A7C0WKB8-F1
#
_cell.length_a   1.000
_cell.length_b   1.000
_cell.length_c   1.000
_cell.angle_alpha   90.00
_cell.angle_beta   90.00
_cell.angle_gamma   90.00
#
_symmetry.space_group_name_H-M   'P 1'
#
loop_
_entity.id
_entity.type
_entity.pdbx_description
1 polymer ?
#
loop_
_entity_poly.entity_id
_entity_poly.type
_entity_poly.pdbx_seq_one_letter_code
_entity_poly.pdbx_strand_id
1 'polypeptide(L)'
;MTKSQKKLWTGLFILAVLTPLGIILPEIFKAGDAWGEWGPDKLEKLLGYMPEGLKRLAALWKAPVPGYNFSGEGASTAVQVISYIASGLIGILAVGVLIYLISRLIVNNEK
;
A
#
# COMPACT_ATOMS: atom_id res chain seq x y z
N MET A 1 -16.86 7.67 -23.22
CA MET A 1 -16.40 8.47 -22.06
C MET A 1 -16.80 9.93 -22.21
N THR A 2 -17.50 10.46 -21.21
CA THR A 2 -17.83 11.89 -21.12
C THR A 2 -16.57 12.74 -20.88
N LYS A 3 -16.66 14.06 -21.11
CA LYS A 3 -15.55 14.99 -20.85
C LYS A 3 -15.07 14.93 -19.39
N SER A 4 -16.00 14.80 -18.45
CA SER A 4 -15.69 14.67 -17.02
C SER A 4 -15.01 13.34 -16.69
N GLN A 5 -15.47 12.23 -17.28
CA GLN A 5 -14.80 10.93 -17.13
C GLN A 5 -13.37 10.97 -17.66
N LYS A 6 -13.14 11.59 -18.83
CA LYS A 6 -11.78 11.75 -19.38
C LYS A 6 -10.86 12.48 -18.39
N LYS A 7 -11.32 13.61 -17.83
CA LYS A 7 -10.54 14.37 -16.83
C LYS A 7 -10.24 13.56 -15.58
N LEU A 8 -11.22 12.82 -15.05
CA LEU A 8 -11.03 11.96 -13.89
C LEU A 8 -9.95 10.90 -14.17
N TRP A 9 -10.05 10.19 -15.29
CA TRP A 9 -9.09 9.16 -15.67
C TRP A 9 -7.69 9.74 -15.89
N THR A 10 -7.57 10.92 -16.51
CA THR A 10 -6.28 11.62 -16.62
C THR A 10 -5.70 11.92 -15.24
N GLY A 11 -6.51 12.43 -14.30
CA GLY A 11 -6.06 12.71 -12.93
C GLY A 11 -5.60 11.47 -12.19
N LEU A 12 -6.39 10.38 -12.24
CA LEU A 12 -6.02 9.11 -11.61
C LEU A 12 -4.74 8.52 -12.22
N PHE A 13 -4.57 8.61 -13.54
CA PHE A 13 -3.35 8.17 -14.21
C PHE A 13 -2.14 8.96 -13.75
N ILE A 14 -2.24 10.30 -13.67
CA ILE A 14 -1.18 11.15 -13.15
C ILE A 14 -0.82 10.75 -11.72
N LEU A 15 -1.81 10.58 -10.84
CA LEU A 15 -1.58 10.15 -9.46
C LEU A 15 -0.88 8.79 -9.40
N ALA A 16 -1.28 7.82 -10.24
CA ALA A 16 -0.65 6.51 -10.30
C ALA A 16 0.83 6.59 -10.71
N VAL A 17 1.16 7.42 -11.70
CA VAL A 17 2.54 7.65 -12.15
C VAL A 17 3.38 8.35 -11.07
N LEU A 18 2.76 9.21 -10.25
CA LEU A 18 3.45 9.91 -9.16
C LEU A 18 3.66 9.05 -7.90
N THR A 19 3.08 7.86 -7.80
CA THR A 19 3.22 6.99 -6.62
C THR A 19 4.67 6.71 -6.18
N PRO A 20 5.68 6.54 -7.06
CA PRO A 20 7.06 6.28 -6.63
C PRO A 20 7.68 7.45 -5.85
N LEU A 21 7.15 8.67 -5.99
CA LEU A 21 7.61 9.82 -5.23
C LEU A 21 7.45 9.64 -3.71
N GLY A 22 6.47 8.82 -3.29
CA GLY A 22 6.26 8.49 -1.88
C GLY A 22 7.44 7.75 -1.23
N ILE A 23 8.28 7.07 -2.02
CA ILE A 23 9.50 6.39 -1.54
C ILE A 23 10.73 7.26 -1.82
N ILE A 24 10.81 7.82 -3.04
CA ILE A 24 11.97 8.56 -3.50
C ILE A 24 12.19 9.85 -2.70
N LEU A 25 11.14 10.62 -2.39
CA LEU A 25 11.29 11.89 -1.69
C LEU A 25 11.75 11.69 -0.24
N PRO A 26 11.15 10.79 0.57
CA PRO A 26 11.66 10.53 1.92
C PRO A 26 13.13 10.08 1.93
N GLU A 27 13.55 9.28 0.96
CA GLU A 27 14.93 8.83 0.86
C GLU A 27 15.90 9.97 0.52
N ILE A 28 15.55 10.82 -0.46
CA ILE A 28 16.36 11.99 -0.85
C ILE A 28 16.49 12.98 0.31
N PHE A 29 15.39 13.29 0.98
CA PHE A 29 15.35 14.29 2.05
C PHE A 29 15.71 13.73 3.43
N LYS A 30 16.00 12.42 3.53
CA LYS A 30 16.18 11.71 4.79
C LYS A 30 15.01 11.93 5.75
N ALA A 31 13.80 12.01 5.19
CA ALA A 31 12.58 12.17 5.97
C ALA A 31 12.19 10.85 6.63
N GLY A 32 11.30 10.93 7.61
CA GLY A 32 10.68 9.76 8.21
C GLY A 32 9.65 9.11 7.29
N ASP A 33 8.88 8.16 7.85
CA ASP A 33 7.79 7.50 7.12
C ASP A 33 6.68 8.51 6.82
N ALA A 34 5.83 8.17 5.85
CA ALA A 34 4.66 8.96 5.52
C ALA A 34 3.78 9.19 6.76
N TRP A 35 3.22 10.40 6.84
CA TRP A 35 2.38 10.78 7.96
C TRP A 35 1.16 9.86 8.05
N GLY A 36 0.98 9.21 9.20
CA GLY A 36 -0.08 8.24 9.44
C GLY A 36 0.27 6.78 9.10
N GLU A 37 1.41 6.51 8.49
CA GLU A 37 1.87 5.14 8.15
C GLU A 37 2.89 4.57 9.15
N TRP A 38 2.97 5.13 10.36
CA TRP A 38 3.94 4.69 11.36
C TRP A 38 3.59 3.32 11.93
N GLY A 39 4.56 2.41 11.91
CA GLY A 39 4.49 1.15 12.64
C GLY A 39 4.69 1.35 14.16
N PRO A 40 4.39 0.32 14.97
CA PRO A 40 4.56 0.36 16.42
C PRO A 40 5.96 0.79 16.86
N ASP A 41 7.01 0.27 16.22
CA ASP A 41 8.40 0.59 16.56
C ASP A 41 8.74 2.06 16.30
N LYS A 42 8.16 2.67 15.26
CA LYS A 42 8.40 4.08 14.94
C LYS A 42 7.63 5.00 15.88
N LEU A 43 6.39 4.63 16.21
CA LEU A 43 5.60 5.31 17.24
C LEU A 43 6.29 5.28 18.60
N GLU A 44 6.87 4.13 19.00
CA GLU A 44 7.65 4.03 20.24
C GLU A 44 8.87 4.94 20.24
N LYS A 45 9.61 5.03 19.13
CA LYS A 45 10.73 5.98 18.98
C LYS A 45 10.29 7.44 19.07
N LEU A 46 9.12 7.78 18.54
CA LEU A 46 8.60 9.16 18.53
C LEU A 46 8.03 9.57 19.90
N LEU A 47 7.34 8.66 20.59
CA LEU A 47 6.65 8.94 21.85
C LEU A 47 7.49 8.60 23.09
N GLY A 48 8.53 7.79 22.95
CA GLY A 48 9.31 7.24 24.06
C GLY A 48 8.63 6.06 24.77
N TYR A 49 7.45 5.63 24.30
CA TYR A 49 6.75 4.45 24.80
C TYR A 49 5.80 3.89 23.72
N MET A 50 5.48 2.60 23.81
CA MET A 50 4.47 1.97 22.96
C MET A 50 3.10 1.94 23.66
N PRO A 51 2.04 2.57 23.10
CA PRO A 51 0.71 2.51 23.68
C PRO A 51 0.21 1.06 23.82
N GLU A 52 -0.34 0.69 24.97
CA GLU A 52 -0.71 -0.69 25.28
C GLU A 52 -1.77 -1.25 24.33
N GLY A 53 -2.76 -0.41 23.96
CA GLY A 53 -3.76 -0.77 22.96
C GLY A 53 -3.15 -1.10 21.59
N LEU A 54 -2.16 -0.30 21.16
CA LEU A 54 -1.45 -0.55 19.89
C LEU A 54 -0.64 -1.85 19.96
N LYS A 55 0.09 -2.07 21.06
CA LYS A 55 0.84 -3.31 21.29
C LYS A 55 -0.06 -4.55 21.19
N ARG A 56 -1.24 -4.50 21.83
CA ARG A 56 -2.20 -5.61 21.81
C ARG A 56 -2.76 -5.85 20.41
N LEU A 57 -3.14 -4.79 19.69
CA LEU A 57 -3.75 -4.90 18.37
C LEU A 57 -2.74 -5.32 17.29
N ALA A 58 -1.52 -4.77 17.33
CA ALA A 58 -0.45 -5.11 16.39
C ALA A 58 -0.03 -6.59 16.51
N ALA A 59 -0.20 -7.20 17.68
CA ALA A 59 0.08 -8.62 17.88
C ALA A 59 -0.95 -9.58 17.25
N LEU A 60 -2.17 -9.10 16.94
CA LEU A 60 -3.26 -9.95 16.43
C LEU A 60 -3.05 -10.39 14.98
N TRP A 61 -2.34 -9.59 14.20
CA TRP A 61 -2.13 -9.84 12.78
C TRP A 61 -0.75 -9.42 12.35
N LYS A 62 -0.05 -10.32 11.66
CA LYS A 62 1.20 -10.02 10.98
C LYS A 62 0.95 -10.06 9.48
N ALA A 63 1.15 -8.92 8.82
CA ALA A 63 1.01 -8.85 7.37
C ALA A 63 2.03 -9.80 6.71
N PRO A 64 1.63 -10.58 5.68
CA PRO A 64 2.55 -11.46 4.96
C PRO A 64 3.74 -10.73 4.33
N VAL A 65 3.53 -9.46 3.95
CA VAL A 65 4.54 -8.60 3.32
C VAL A 65 4.51 -7.23 4.01
N PRO A 66 5.22 -7.07 5.14
CA PRO A 66 5.30 -5.78 5.82
C PRO A 66 5.90 -4.71 4.91
N GLY A 67 5.33 -3.50 4.93
CA GLY A 67 5.82 -2.37 4.13
C GLY A 67 5.74 -2.58 2.61
N TYR A 68 5.02 -3.60 2.13
CA TYR A 68 4.85 -3.90 0.70
C TYR A 68 6.18 -4.15 -0.05
N ASN A 69 7.25 -4.47 0.68
CA ASN A 69 8.59 -4.65 0.13
C ASN A 69 9.03 -6.12 0.23
N PHE A 70 8.93 -6.86 -0.89
CA PHE A 70 9.40 -8.25 -0.98
C PHE A 70 10.92 -8.39 -1.04
N SER A 71 11.65 -7.32 -1.37
CA SER A 71 13.10 -7.34 -1.56
C SER A 71 13.90 -7.18 -0.26
N GLY A 72 13.24 -6.84 0.85
CA GLY A 72 13.86 -6.60 2.14
C GLY A 72 14.50 -5.20 2.25
N GLU A 73 14.79 -4.79 3.49
CA GLU A 73 15.27 -3.43 3.80
C GLU A 73 16.72 -3.16 3.33
N GLY A 74 17.49 -4.20 3.02
CA GLY A 74 18.86 -4.09 2.52
C GLY A 74 18.99 -3.98 0.99
N ALA A 75 17.89 -4.03 0.25
CA ALA A 75 17.91 -3.91 -1.20
C ALA A 75 18.15 -2.46 -1.66
N SER A 76 18.66 -2.28 -2.88
CA SER A 76 18.82 -0.94 -3.44
C SER A 76 17.46 -0.25 -3.61
N THR A 77 17.43 1.08 -3.50
CA THR A 77 16.27 1.95 -3.69
C THR A 77 15.40 1.56 -4.89
N ALA A 78 16.04 1.31 -6.03
CA ALA A 78 15.35 0.93 -7.26
C ALA A 78 14.58 -0.39 -7.11
N VAL A 79 15.17 -1.37 -6.42
CA VAL A 79 14.54 -2.67 -6.18
C VAL A 79 13.40 -2.54 -5.17
N GLN A 80 13.54 -1.67 -4.16
CA GLN A 80 12.45 -1.38 -3.22
C GLN A 80 11.25 -0.71 -3.92
N VAL A 81 11.49 0.28 -4.78
CA VAL A 81 10.44 0.92 -5.60
C VAL A 81 9.75 -0.09 -6.50
N ILE A 82 10.51 -0.96 -7.18
CA ILE A 82 9.93 -2.02 -8.03
C ILE A 82 9.08 -2.99 -7.20
N SER A 83 9.57 -3.39 -6.02
CA SER A 83 8.85 -4.29 -5.11
C SER A 83 7.52 -3.68 -4.64
N TYR A 84 7.53 -2.39 -4.31
CA TYR A 84 6.34 -1.66 -3.90
C TYR A 84 5.30 -1.55 -5.03
N ILE A 85 5.74 -1.20 -6.25
CA ILE A 85 4.87 -1.16 -7.44
C ILE A 85 4.30 -2.55 -7.72
N ALA A 86 5.13 -3.59 -7.68
CA ALA A 86 4.69 -4.97 -7.87
C ALA A 86 3.64 -5.38 -6.82
N SER A 87 3.83 -5.00 -5.55
CA SER A 87 2.84 -5.24 -4.50
C SER A 87 1.50 -4.59 -4.81
N GLY A 88 1.52 -3.33 -5.30
CA GLY A 88 0.30 -2.63 -5.71
C GLY A 88 -0.43 -3.35 -6.85
N LEU A 89 0.29 -3.81 -7.87
CA LEU A 89 -0.29 -4.57 -8.99
C LEU A 89 -0.89 -5.90 -8.53
N ILE A 90 -0.20 -6.63 -7.63
CA ILE A 90 -0.71 -7.86 -7.03
C ILE A 90 -2.00 -7.58 -6.25
N GLY A 91 -2.04 -6.50 -5.47
CA GLY A 91 -3.23 -6.08 -4.73
C GLY A 91 -4.42 -5.78 -5.66
N ILE A 92 -4.19 -5.03 -6.75
CA ILE A 92 -5.23 -4.74 -7.75
C ILE A 92 -5.76 -6.04 -8.36
N LEU A 93 -4.86 -6.95 -8.74
CA LEU A 93 -5.25 -8.24 -9.31
C LEU A 93 -6.06 -9.08 -8.31
N ALA A 94 -5.61 -9.15 -7.06
CA ALA A 94 -6.28 -9.91 -6.01
C ALA A 94 -7.70 -9.39 -5.74
N VAL A 95 -7.87 -8.07 -5.63
CA VAL A 95 -9.19 -7.45 -5.45
C VAL A 95 -10.07 -7.69 -6.68
N GLY A 96 -9.52 -7.53 -7.89
CA GLY A 96 -10.26 -7.78 -9.13
C GLY A 96 -10.75 -9.22 -9.25
N VAL A 97 -9.89 -10.19 -8.94
CA VAL A 97 -10.25 -11.63 -8.91
C VAL A 97 -11.31 -11.90 -7.85
N LEU A 98 -11.16 -11.36 -6.65
CA LEU A 98 -12.13 -11.54 -5.58
C LEU A 98 -13.52 -11.02 -5.98
N ILE A 99 -13.59 -9.80 -6.52
CA ILE A 99 -14.84 -9.22 -7.00
C ILE A 99 -15.44 -10.08 -8.11
N TYR A 100 -14.63 -10.51 -9.08
CA TYR A 100 -15.08 -11.39 -10.16
C TYR A 100 -15.67 -12.70 -9.64
N LEU A 101 -15.01 -13.35 -8.67
CA LEU A 101 -15.49 -14.59 -8.05
C LEU A 101 -16.81 -14.37 -7.31
N ILE A 102 -16.91 -13.31 -6.50
CA ILE A 102 -18.15 -12.96 -5.79
C ILE A 102 -19.28 -12.71 -6.79
N SER A 103 -19.06 -11.89 -7.81
CA SER A 103 -20.05 -11.62 -8.85
C SER A 103 -20.50 -12.90 -9.56
N ARG A 104 -19.57 -13.80 -9.87
CA ARG A 104 -19.89 -15.08 -10.50
C ARG A 104 -20.74 -15.99 -9.60
N LEU A 105 -20.46 -16.04 -8.31
CA LEU A 105 -21.21 -16.86 -7.35
C LEU A 105 -22.63 -16.32 -7.12
N ILE A 106 -22.78 -15.00 -6.99
CA ILE A 106 -24.09 -14.36 -6.79
C ILE A 106 -24.96 -14.51 -8.05
N VAL A 107 -24.43 -14.18 -9.23
CA VAL A 107 -25.19 -14.21 -10.50
C VAL A 107 -25.59 -15.63 -10.90
N ASN A 108 -24.83 -16.65 -10.50
CA ASN A 108 -25.16 -18.04 -10.78
C ASN A 108 -26.22 -18.64 -9.82
N ASN A 109 -26.53 -17.97 -8.71
CA ASN A 109 -27.55 -18.43 -7.75
C ASN A 109 -28.96 -17.88 -8.03
N GLU A 110 -29.11 -16.97 -9.02
CA GLU A 110 -30.40 -16.43 -9.46
C GLU A 110 -30.95 -17.12 -10.73
N LYS A 111 -30.40 -18.29 -11.10
CA LYS A 111 -30.94 -19.18 -12.13
C LYS A 111 -31.37 -20.49 -11.51
#